data_AF-A0A973NMB2-F1
#
_entry.id   AF-A0A973NMB2-F1
#
_cell.length_a   1.000
_cell.length_b   1.000
_cell.length_c   1.000
_cell.angle_alpha   90.00
_cell.angle_beta   90.00
_cell.angle_gamma   90.00
#
_symmetry.space_group_name_H-M   'P 1'
#
loop_
_entity.id
_entity.type
_entity.pdbx_description
1 polymer ?
#
loop_
_entity_poly.entity_id
_entity_poly.type
_entity_poly.pdbx_seq_one_letter_code
_entity_poly.pdbx_strand_id
1 'polypeptide(L)'
;LSMTRYSYPSSGSDNYAEATASVTVTHGPASAFLGFCYAPPQSALRDEAGRRHGNGYASAQTAYEIGGTPLTLKAGLGYERGAFDEVARGGKWDWNLGGEAARGPFKVSLSYVACNADSGGRHALVGGLTFSW
;
A
#
# COMPACT_ATOMS: atom_id res chain seq x y z
N LEU A 1 -5.48 15.33 2.66
CA LEU A 1 -6.30 14.73 3.74
C LEU A 1 -7.58 14.22 3.12
N SER A 2 -8.00 13.01 3.46
CA SER A 2 -9.27 12.43 3.00
C SER A 2 -9.85 11.50 4.08
N MET A 3 -11.12 11.16 3.93
CA MET A 3 -11.78 10.13 4.72
C MET A 3 -12.55 9.23 3.78
N THR A 4 -12.37 7.92 3.94
CA THR A 4 -13.00 6.89 3.11
C THR A 4 -13.90 6.05 3.99
N ARG A 5 -15.11 5.73 3.51
CA ARG A 5 -16.03 4.80 4.17
C ARG A 5 -16.26 3.60 3.27
N TYR A 6 -15.96 2.43 3.79
CA TYR A 6 -16.27 1.15 3.17
C TYR A 6 -17.65 0.71 3.62
N SER A 7 -18.52 0.42 2.65
CA SER A 7 -19.91 0.00 2.91
C SER A 7 -20.16 -1.35 2.24
N TYR A 8 -20.58 -2.33 3.04
CA TYR A 8 -20.85 -3.70 2.64
C TYR A 8 -22.36 -3.95 2.76
N PRO A 9 -23.12 -3.89 1.64
CA PRO A 9 -24.58 -3.97 1.67
C PRO A 9 -25.13 -5.25 2.29
N SER A 10 -24.40 -6.36 2.15
CA SER A 10 -24.76 -7.67 2.72
C SER A 10 -24.26 -7.90 4.14
N SER A 11 -23.42 -7.01 4.69
CA SER A 11 -22.84 -7.17 6.02
C SER A 11 -22.53 -5.82 6.65
N GLY A 12 -23.57 -5.18 7.21
CA GLY A 12 -23.43 -3.85 7.78
C GLY A 12 -22.46 -3.75 8.97
N SER A 13 -22.18 -4.88 9.65
CA SER A 13 -21.18 -4.95 10.73
C SER A 13 -19.75 -4.76 10.24
N ASP A 14 -19.50 -4.99 8.95
CA ASP A 14 -18.18 -4.91 8.33
C ASP A 14 -17.91 -3.52 7.76
N ASN A 15 -18.87 -2.60 7.86
CA ASN A 15 -18.67 -1.21 7.53
C ASN A 15 -17.61 -0.57 8.43
N TYR A 16 -16.70 0.19 7.85
CA TYR A 16 -15.75 1.01 8.59
C TYR A 16 -15.37 2.26 7.82
N ALA A 17 -14.83 3.24 8.54
CA ALA A 17 -14.21 4.41 7.96
C ALA A 17 -12.73 4.53 8.37
N GLU A 18 -11.95 5.12 7.48
CA GLU A 18 -10.53 5.39 7.64
C GLU A 18 -10.21 6.82 7.21
N ALA A 19 -9.33 7.49 7.94
CA ALA A 19 -8.78 8.79 7.58
C ALA A 19 -7.38 8.61 6.97
N THR A 20 -7.08 9.39 5.92
CA THR A 20 -5.79 9.35 5.22
C THR A 20 -5.16 10.74 5.17
N ALA A 21 -3.87 10.79 5.45
CA ALA A 21 -3.00 11.93 5.20
C ALA A 21 -1.88 11.49 4.26
N SER A 22 -1.56 12.32 3.27
CA SER A 22 -0.46 12.03 2.37
C SER A 22 0.17 13.31 1.85
N VAL A 23 1.43 13.20 1.46
CA VAL A 23 2.19 14.24 0.79
C VAL A 23 3.05 13.60 -0.29
N THR A 24 3.14 14.26 -1.44
CA THR A 24 4.06 13.90 -2.52
C THR A 24 4.95 15.08 -2.78
N VAL A 25 6.25 14.83 -2.89
CA VAL A 25 7.26 15.82 -3.29
C VAL A 25 7.99 15.29 -4.51
N THR A 26 8.13 16.13 -5.52
CA THR A 26 8.89 15.82 -6.73
C THR A 26 10.02 16.81 -6.87
N HIS A 27 11.23 16.32 -7.11
CA HIS A 27 12.42 17.12 -7.36
C HIS A 27 13.23 16.51 -8.51
N GLY A 28 13.15 17.16 -9.68
CA GLY A 28 13.75 16.63 -10.91
C GLY A 28 13.18 15.23 -11.25
N PRO A 29 14.04 14.24 -11.56
CA PRO A 29 13.60 12.88 -11.90
C PRO A 29 13.13 12.06 -10.69
N ALA A 30 13.28 12.57 -9.47
CA ALA A 30 12.91 11.86 -8.25
C ALA A 30 11.55 12.33 -7.72
N SER A 31 10.73 11.39 -7.29
CA SER A 31 9.52 11.66 -6.51
C SER A 31 9.50 10.81 -5.25
N ALA A 32 8.97 11.38 -4.17
CA ALA A 32 8.78 10.72 -2.90
C ALA A 32 7.34 10.95 -2.44
N PHE A 33 6.72 9.89 -1.93
CA PHE A 33 5.39 9.89 -1.33
C PHE A 33 5.51 9.44 0.12
N LEU A 34 4.83 10.13 1.01
CA LEU A 34 4.61 9.70 2.39
C LEU A 34 3.11 9.66 2.64
N GLY A 35 2.63 8.54 3.19
CA GLY A 35 1.22 8.31 3.47
C GLY A 35 1.00 7.76 4.88
N PHE A 36 -0.09 8.16 5.50
CA PHE A 36 -0.56 7.61 6.76
C PHE A 36 -2.07 7.42 6.69
N CYS A 37 -2.53 6.25 7.11
CA CYS A 37 -3.92 5.87 7.22
C CYS A 37 -4.24 5.44 8.64
N TYR A 38 -5.40 5.84 9.16
CA TYR A 38 -5.87 5.43 10.48
C TYR A 38 -7.37 5.16 10.48
N ALA A 39 -7.73 3.94 10.87
CA ALA A 39 -9.08 3.52 11.15
C ALA A 39 -9.26 3.36 12.66
N PRO A 40 -10.12 4.15 13.31
CA PRO A 40 -10.37 4.00 14.74
C PRO A 40 -11.09 2.66 15.04
N PRO A 41 -11.08 2.18 16.31
CA PRO A 41 -11.78 0.97 16.71
C PRO A 41 -13.26 1.00 16.34
N GLN A 42 -13.70 0.08 15.47
CA GLN A 42 -15.07 -0.01 14.96
C GLN A 42 -15.53 -1.47 14.91
N SER A 43 -16.81 -1.70 14.59
CA SER A 43 -17.38 -3.07 14.55
C SER A 43 -16.65 -4.00 13.58
N ALA A 44 -16.17 -3.50 12.44
CA ALA A 44 -15.46 -4.31 11.44
C ALA A 44 -14.01 -4.62 11.83
N LEU A 45 -13.43 -3.84 12.74
CA LEU A 45 -12.03 -3.97 13.13
C LEU A 45 -11.95 -4.71 14.46
N ARG A 46 -12.01 -6.04 14.38
CA ARG A 46 -11.96 -6.93 15.55
C ARG A 46 -10.81 -7.91 15.44
N ASP A 47 -10.22 -8.23 16.58
CA ASP A 47 -9.30 -9.36 16.67
C ASP A 47 -10.06 -10.70 16.68
N GLU A 48 -9.31 -11.81 16.68
CA GLU A 48 -9.88 -13.17 16.75
C GLU A 48 -10.73 -13.41 18.00
N ALA A 49 -10.52 -12.64 19.07
CA ALA A 49 -11.32 -12.67 20.30
C ALA A 49 -12.54 -11.75 20.25
N GLY A 50 -12.82 -11.11 19.11
CA GLY A 50 -13.96 -10.22 18.88
C GLY A 50 -13.83 -8.82 19.50
N ARG A 51 -12.66 -8.47 20.05
CA ARG A 51 -12.38 -7.17 20.68
C ARG A 51 -12.07 -6.15 19.60
N ARG A 52 -12.61 -4.94 19.73
CA ARG A 52 -12.38 -3.87 18.76
C ARG A 52 -10.96 -3.33 18.87
N HIS A 53 -10.29 -3.21 17.75
CA HIS A 53 -8.96 -2.63 17.62
C HIS A 53 -8.97 -1.55 16.54
N GLY A 54 -8.13 -0.52 16.70
CA GLY A 54 -7.85 0.38 15.59
C GLY A 54 -6.90 -0.28 14.60
N ASN A 55 -6.73 0.34 13.44
CA ASN A 55 -5.68 0.00 12.49
C ASN A 55 -4.95 1.28 12.06
N GLY A 56 -3.62 1.23 12.04
CA GLY A 56 -2.79 2.30 11.52
C GLY A 56 -1.81 1.76 10.50
N TYR A 57 -1.67 2.46 9.37
CA TYR A 57 -0.74 2.12 8.31
C TYR A 57 0.06 3.36 7.92
N ALA A 58 1.39 3.24 7.90
CA ALA A 58 2.29 4.27 7.40
C ALA A 58 3.05 3.73 6.20
N SER A 59 3.21 4.53 5.15
CA SER A 59 3.96 4.12 3.96
C SER A 59 4.83 5.24 3.43
N ALA A 60 5.95 4.83 2.84
CA ALA A 60 6.85 5.67 2.07
C ALA A 60 7.12 5.01 0.73
N GLN A 61 7.06 5.79 -0.34
CA GLN A 61 7.36 5.32 -1.69
C GLN A 61 8.27 6.32 -2.39
N THR A 62 9.14 5.81 -3.25
CA THR A 62 10.02 6.63 -4.08
C THR A 62 9.98 6.13 -5.51
N ALA A 63 10.02 7.05 -6.46
CA ALA A 63 10.25 6.74 -7.87
C ALA A 63 11.37 7.61 -8.44
N TYR A 64 12.15 7.03 -9.36
CA TYR A 64 13.25 7.70 -10.04
C TYR A 64 13.22 7.42 -11.53
N GLU A 65 13.10 8.47 -12.33
CA GLU A 65 13.15 8.40 -13.79
C GLU A 65 14.60 8.36 -14.29
N ILE A 66 14.95 7.33 -15.05
CA ILE A 66 16.30 7.19 -15.60
C ILE A 66 16.39 8.02 -16.88
N GLY A 67 17.11 9.14 -16.80
CA GLY A 67 17.31 10.08 -17.92
C GLY A 67 17.80 9.39 -19.20
N GLY A 68 17.19 9.77 -20.33
CA GLY A 68 17.52 9.20 -21.65
C GLY A 68 16.95 7.80 -21.90
N THR A 69 16.13 7.26 -20.99
CA THR A 69 15.49 5.94 -21.14
C THR A 69 14.00 6.01 -20.85
N PRO A 70 13.20 5.01 -21.28
CA PRO A 70 11.79 4.92 -20.90
C PRO A 70 11.56 4.38 -19.47
N LEU A 71 12.62 4.20 -18.67
CA LEU A 71 12.58 3.44 -17.42
C LEU A 71 12.39 4.33 -16.20
N THR A 72 11.49 3.89 -15.31
CA THR A 72 11.30 4.44 -13.97
C THR A 72 11.48 3.35 -12.93
N LEU A 73 12.37 3.55 -11.98
CA LEU A 73 12.56 2.67 -10.82
C LEU A 73 11.59 3.07 -9.71
N LYS A 74 11.06 2.09 -8.98
CA LYS A 74 10.11 2.30 -7.89
C LYS A 74 10.49 1.42 -6.69
N ALA A 75 10.41 2.01 -5.50
CA ALA A 75 10.55 1.29 -4.26
C ALA A 75 9.50 1.80 -3.26
N GLY A 76 9.02 0.90 -2.40
CA GLY A 76 8.05 1.22 -1.37
C GLY A 76 8.27 0.40 -0.12
N LEU A 77 7.93 1.00 1.02
CA LEU A 77 7.95 0.38 2.34
C LEU A 77 6.73 0.84 3.12
N GLY A 78 6.04 -0.09 3.77
CA GLY A 78 4.88 0.13 4.59
C GLY A 78 5.01 -0.57 5.94
N TYR A 79 4.40 0.02 6.97
CA TYR A 79 4.23 -0.59 8.27
C TYR A 79 2.79 -0.46 8.73
N GLU A 80 2.18 -1.61 9.05
CA GLU A 80 0.81 -1.72 9.53
C GLU A 80 0.78 -2.27 10.95
N ARG A 81 -0.11 -1.71 11.78
CA ARG A 81 -0.36 -2.23 13.13
C ARG A 81 -1.84 -2.11 13.48
N GLY A 82 -2.40 -3.20 13.99
CA GLY A 82 -3.78 -3.24 14.46
C GLY A 82 -4.58 -4.32 13.75
N ALA A 83 -5.86 -4.05 13.49
CA ALA A 83 -6.79 -5.07 13.03
C ALA A 83 -6.42 -5.74 11.68
N PHE A 84 -5.55 -5.13 10.85
CA PHE A 84 -5.17 -5.64 9.53
C PHE A 84 -3.68 -6.00 9.41
N ASP A 85 -2.91 -5.94 10.50
CA ASP A 85 -1.49 -6.30 10.43
C ASP A 85 -1.27 -7.80 10.17
N GLU A 86 -2.30 -8.64 10.33
CA GLU A 86 -2.27 -10.10 10.12
C GLU A 86 -1.27 -10.84 11.02
N VAL A 87 -0.65 -10.14 11.97
CA VAL A 87 0.34 -10.70 12.88
C VAL A 87 -0.20 -10.52 14.28
N ALA A 88 -0.55 -11.63 14.93
CA ALA A 88 -1.37 -11.68 16.14
C ALA A 88 -1.17 -10.54 17.16
N ARG A 89 0.07 -10.06 17.39
CA ARG A 89 0.37 -8.91 18.29
C ARG A 89 1.59 -8.05 17.91
N GLY A 90 2.10 -8.10 16.68
CA GLY A 90 3.32 -7.38 16.29
C GLY A 90 3.20 -6.86 14.87
N GLY A 91 3.35 -5.55 14.61
CA GLY A 91 3.00 -5.01 13.30
C GLY A 91 3.74 -5.64 12.11
N LYS A 92 3.15 -5.47 10.94
CA LYS A 92 3.60 -6.00 9.65
C LYS A 92 4.34 -4.94 8.87
N TRP A 93 5.48 -5.32 8.31
CA TRP A 93 6.16 -4.60 7.24
C TRP A 93 5.78 -5.20 5.89
N ASP A 94 5.50 -4.35 4.93
CA ASP A 94 5.37 -4.69 3.51
C ASP A 94 6.32 -3.83 2.69
N TRP A 95 6.81 -4.36 1.58
CA TRP A 95 7.73 -3.65 0.71
C TRP A 95 7.57 -4.07 -0.74
N ASN A 96 7.99 -3.18 -1.62
CA ASN A 96 8.12 -3.47 -3.04
C ASN A 96 9.37 -2.85 -3.64
N LEU A 97 9.90 -3.51 -4.67
CA LEU A 97 10.97 -3.01 -5.51
C LEU A 97 10.69 -3.42 -6.95
N GLY A 98 10.71 -2.46 -7.86
CA GLY A 98 10.39 -2.73 -9.25
C GLY A 98 10.69 -1.56 -10.16
N GLY A 99 10.17 -1.66 -11.37
CA GLY A 99 10.24 -0.59 -12.33
C GLY A 99 9.18 -0.71 -13.40
N GLU A 100 9.03 0.35 -14.16
CA GLU A 100 8.19 0.38 -15.34
C GLU A 100 8.92 1.00 -16.52
N ALA A 101 8.56 0.55 -17.73
CA ALA A 101 9.03 1.08 -18.99
C ALA A 101 7.83 1.60 -19.77
N ALA A 102 7.84 2.88 -20.17
CA ALA A 102 6.77 3.47 -20.96
C ALA A 102 7.28 3.91 -22.35
N ARG A 103 6.64 3.42 -23.43
CA ARG A 103 6.97 3.81 -24.81
C ARG A 103 5.73 3.91 -25.67
N GLY A 104 5.41 5.13 -26.11
CA GLY A 104 4.18 5.41 -26.85
C GLY A 104 2.96 5.03 -26.02
N PRO A 105 2.01 4.24 -26.56
CA PRO A 105 0.80 3.86 -25.85
C PRO A 105 0.99 2.69 -24.86
N PHE A 106 2.19 2.08 -24.80
CA PHE A 106 2.46 0.90 -23.99
C PHE A 106 3.24 1.23 -22.73
N LYS A 107 2.86 0.59 -21.63
CA LYS A 107 3.61 0.57 -20.38
C LYS A 107 3.74 -0.86 -19.85
N VAL A 108 4.96 -1.30 -19.58
CA VAL A 108 5.25 -2.60 -18.95
C VAL A 108 5.79 -2.35 -17.55
N SER A 109 5.38 -3.14 -16.57
CA SER A 109 5.90 -3.08 -15.20
C SER A 109 6.28 -4.45 -14.69
N LEU A 110 7.26 -4.47 -13.80
CA LEU A 110 7.65 -5.65 -13.02
C LEU A 110 8.04 -5.20 -11.61
N SER A 111 7.49 -5.85 -10.60
CA SER A 111 7.78 -5.58 -9.19
C SER A 111 7.90 -6.86 -8.38
N TYR A 112 8.91 -6.93 -7.53
CA TYR A 112 8.92 -7.81 -6.38
C TYR A 112 8.13 -7.16 -5.24
N VAL A 113 7.19 -7.88 -4.66
CA VAL A 113 6.34 -7.42 -3.54
C VAL A 113 6.42 -8.45 -2.43
N ALA A 114 6.60 -8.02 -1.19
CA ALA A 114 6.65 -8.94 -0.06
C ALA A 114 6.15 -8.30 1.25
N CYS A 115 5.81 -9.14 2.23
CA CYS A 115 5.54 -8.73 3.59
C CYS A 115 5.98 -9.80 4.60
N ASN A 116 6.13 -9.41 5.86
CA ASN A 116 6.49 -10.29 6.97
C ASN A 116 5.29 -10.70 7.84
N ALA A 117 4.07 -10.71 7.26
CA ALA A 117 2.84 -11.06 7.96
C ALA A 117 2.84 -12.48 8.57
N ASP A 118 3.68 -13.37 8.05
CA ASP A 118 3.87 -14.73 8.55
C ASP A 118 5.34 -15.11 8.64
N SER A 119 5.61 -16.25 9.29
CA SER A 119 6.97 -16.78 9.51
C SER A 119 7.72 -17.16 8.23
N GLY A 120 7.03 -17.27 7.10
CA GLY A 120 7.61 -17.68 5.82
C GLY A 120 7.95 -16.51 4.89
N GLY A 121 7.40 -15.32 5.16
CA GLY A 121 7.51 -14.16 4.28
C GLY A 121 6.71 -14.37 3.00
N ARG A 122 5.55 -13.72 2.88
CA ARG A 122 4.77 -13.76 1.64
C ARG A 122 5.45 -12.87 0.61
N HIS A 123 5.68 -13.40 -0.58
CA HIS A 123 6.31 -12.65 -1.65
C HIS A 123 5.78 -13.07 -3.02
N ALA A 124 5.81 -12.13 -3.95
CA ALA A 124 5.36 -12.35 -5.32
C ALA A 124 6.17 -11.49 -6.30
N LEU A 125 6.27 -11.98 -7.53
CA LEU A 125 6.62 -11.15 -8.68
C LEU A 125 5.31 -10.76 -9.39
N VAL A 126 5.10 -9.46 -9.53
CA VAL A 126 3.92 -8.87 -10.16
C VAL A 126 4.34 -8.22 -11.46
N GLY A 127 3.85 -8.75 -12.57
CA GLY A 127 4.02 -8.17 -13.90
C GLY A 127 2.75 -7.45 -14.36
N GLY A 128 2.90 -6.36 -15.10
CA GLY A 128 1.78 -5.61 -15.65
C GLY A 128 2.04 -5.12 -17.07
N LEU A 129 0.98 -5.05 -17.87
CA LEU A 129 0.96 -4.39 -19.18
C LEU A 129 -0.25 -3.47 -19.22
N THR A 130 -0.02 -2.20 -19.55
CA THR A 130 -1.08 -1.21 -19.75
C THR A 130 -0.97 -0.64 -21.16
N PHE A 131 -2.12 -0.45 -21.79
CA PHE A 131 -2.26 0.21 -23.07
C PHE A 131 -3.25 1.36 -22.93
N SER A 132 -2.88 2.56 -23.42
CA SER A 132 -3.70 3.76 -23.36
C SER A 132 -3.77 4.43 -24.75
N TRP A 133 -4.97 4.82 -25.18
CA TRP A 133 -5.25 5.50 -26.46
C TRP A 133 -5.87 6.88 -26.25
#